data_AF-A0A5C8UV50-F1
#
_entry.id   AF-A0A5C8UV50-F1
#
_cell.length_a   1.000
_cell.length_b   1.000
_cell.length_c   1.000
_cell.angle_alpha   90.00
_cell.angle_beta   90.00
_cell.angle_gamma   90.00
#
_symmetry.space_group_name_H-M   'P 1'
#
loop_
_entity.id
_entity.type
_entity.pdbx_description
1 polymer ?
#
loop_
_entity_poly.entity_id
_entity_poly.type
_entity_poly.pdbx_seq_one_letter_code
_entity_poly.pdbx_strand_id
1 'polypeptide(L)'
;MIGLAAATLGDTVQERTPATRNTRPVCIHHGGRKFVASAEMAGIFLHHAQRLIDDGDAQLVPLLHREGVELLLITATTPLSVHFASPR
;
A
#
# COMPACT_ATOMS: atom_id res chain seq x y z
N MET A 1 -47.42 -13.53 19.12
CA MET A 1 -46.46 -13.37 20.24
C MET A 1 -45.18 -14.12 19.88
N ILE A 2 -44.07 -13.37 19.71
CA ILE A 2 -42.68 -13.61 20.16
C ILE A 2 -42.12 -15.04 20.00
N GLY A 3 -40.97 -15.33 19.38
CA GLY A 3 -39.93 -14.49 18.81
C GLY A 3 -38.74 -15.32 18.29
N LEU A 4 -38.07 -14.76 17.28
CA LEU A 4 -36.62 -14.68 17.06
C LEU A 4 -35.74 -15.92 17.37
N ALA A 5 -35.33 -16.66 16.32
CA ALA A 5 -34.11 -17.46 16.34
C ALA A 5 -32.97 -16.62 15.73
N ALA A 6 -32.00 -16.26 16.57
CA ALA A 6 -30.85 -15.46 16.21
C ALA A 6 -29.97 -16.19 15.19
N ALA A 7 -29.76 -15.58 14.02
CA ALA A 7 -28.68 -15.97 13.12
C ALA A 7 -27.36 -15.50 13.76
N THR A 8 -26.61 -16.43 14.35
CA THR A 8 -25.20 -16.22 14.68
C THR A 8 -24.42 -16.08 13.38
N LEU A 9 -24.17 -14.83 12.97
CA LEU A 9 -23.11 -14.48 12.04
C LEU A 9 -21.79 -14.86 12.71
N GLY A 10 -21.32 -16.07 12.42
CA GLY A 10 -19.94 -16.46 12.67
C GLY A 10 -19.06 -15.54 11.84
N ASP A 11 -18.45 -14.58 12.51
CA ASP A 11 -17.34 -13.78 12.02
C ASP A 11 -16.17 -14.75 11.77
N THR A 12 -16.17 -15.39 10.60
CA THR A 12 -14.96 -16.04 10.10
C THR A 12 -14.00 -14.92 9.75
N VAL A 13 -13.27 -14.45 10.76
CA VAL A 13 -11.99 -13.81 10.59
C VAL A 13 -11.13 -14.84 9.87
N GLN A 14 -11.13 -14.74 8.54
CA GLN A 14 -10.33 -15.57 7.68
C GLN A 14 -8.89 -15.20 7.98
N GLU A 15 -8.29 -16.02 8.85
CA GLU A 15 -6.89 -15.98 9.23
C GLU A 15 -6.10 -16.06 7.94
N ARG A 16 -5.71 -14.88 7.42
CA ARG A 16 -4.87 -14.76 6.24
C ARG A 16 -3.55 -15.41 6.62
N THR A 17 -3.36 -16.66 6.20
CA THR A 17 -2.08 -17.35 6.17
C THR A 17 -1.02 -16.31 5.75
N PRO A 18 0.05 -16.06 6.52
CA PRO A 18 0.99 -15.01 6.20
C PRO A 18 1.71 -15.41 4.91
N ALA A 19 1.17 -14.94 3.78
CA ALA A 19 1.88 -14.89 2.52
C ALA A 19 3.23 -14.27 2.84
N THR A 20 4.29 -15.04 2.65
CA THR A 20 5.67 -14.81 3.12
C THR A 20 5.91 -13.32 3.27
N ARG A 21 5.76 -12.78 4.49
CA ARG A 21 5.74 -11.34 4.70
C ARG A 21 7.12 -10.86 4.28
N ASN A 22 7.25 -10.29 3.10
CA ASN A 22 8.55 -9.87 2.61
C ASN A 22 8.99 -8.73 3.54
N THR A 23 9.79 -9.06 4.54
CA THR A 23 10.11 -8.16 5.66
C THR A 23 11.09 -7.08 5.24
N ARG A 24 11.68 -7.22 4.05
CA ARG A 24 12.67 -6.27 3.56
C ARG A 24 11.98 -4.94 3.24
N PRO A 25 12.44 -3.84 3.84
CA PRO A 25 11.94 -2.52 3.51
C PRO A 25 12.19 -2.19 2.03
N VAL A 26 11.32 -1.37 1.44
CA VAL A 26 11.41 -0.92 0.06
C VAL A 26 11.72 0.57 0.05
N CYS A 27 12.64 0.98 -0.81
CA CYS A 27 12.95 2.38 -1.09
C CYS A 27 12.20 2.80 -2.36
N ILE A 28 11.29 3.76 -2.21
CA ILE A 28 10.55 4.39 -3.31
C ILE A 28 11.22 5.71 -3.66
N HIS A 29 11.47 5.91 -4.96
CA HIS A 29 12.00 7.15 -5.50
C HIS A 29 10.87 7.95 -6.17
N HIS A 30 10.67 9.20 -5.74
CA HIS A 30 9.65 10.08 -6.30
C HIS A 30 10.10 11.54 -6.19
N GLY A 31 10.02 12.31 -7.28
CA GLY A 31 10.36 13.74 -7.29
C GLY A 31 11.79 14.05 -6.80
N GLY A 32 12.75 13.15 -7.01
CA GLY A 32 14.12 13.26 -6.51
C GLY A 32 14.31 12.92 -5.03
N ARG A 33 13.24 12.57 -4.31
CA ARG A 33 13.25 12.15 -2.90
C ARG A 33 13.21 10.63 -2.77
N LYS A 34 13.63 10.13 -1.61
CA LYS A 34 13.65 8.70 -1.27
C LYS A 34 12.79 8.45 -0.04
N PHE A 35 11.92 7.46 -0.11
CA PHE A 35 11.02 7.09 0.97
C PHE A 35 11.20 5.61 1.29
N VAL A 36 11.55 5.29 2.54
CA VAL A 36 11.69 3.91 2.99
C VAL A 36 10.41 3.46 3.66
N ALA A 37 9.72 2.48 3.07
CA ALA A 37 8.45 1.94 3.57
C ALA A 37 8.59 0.43 3.84
N SER A 38 7.63 -0.14 4.59
CA SER A 38 7.48 -1.60 4.64
C SER A 38 7.08 -2.11 3.24
N ALA A 39 7.42 -3.37 2.92
CA ALA A 39 7.02 -3.95 1.63
C ALA A 39 5.50 -3.94 1.44
N GLU A 40 4.74 -4.10 2.52
CA GLU A 40 3.28 -4.04 2.52
C GLU A 40 2.77 -2.65 2.10
N MET A 41 3.24 -1.59 2.76
CA MET A 41 2.82 -0.21 2.46
C MET A 41 3.31 0.24 1.08
N ALA A 42 4.53 -0.15 0.71
CA ALA A 42 5.04 0.09 -0.64
C ALA A 42 4.17 -0.61 -1.68
N GLY A 43 3.76 -1.86 -1.45
CA GLY A 43 2.89 -2.60 -2.37
C GLY A 43 1.54 -1.92 -2.57
N ILE A 44 0.90 -1.46 -1.50
CA ILE A 44 -0.39 -0.72 -1.58
C ILE A 44 -0.22 0.57 -2.39
N PHE A 45 0.81 1.36 -2.07
CA PHE A 45 1.11 2.61 -2.78
C PHE A 45 1.37 2.37 -4.26
N LEU A 46 2.22 1.39 -4.60
CA LEU A 46 2.59 1.08 -5.98
C LEU A 46 1.40 0.58 -6.79
N HIS A 47 0.54 -0.24 -6.19
CA HIS A 47 -0.67 -0.71 -6.87
C HIS A 47 -1.58 0.46 -7.25
N HIS A 48 -1.79 1.42 -6.35
CA HIS A 48 -2.60 2.60 -6.65
C HIS A 48 -1.91 3.52 -7.68
N ALA A 49 -0.62 3.78 -7.50
CA ALA A 49 0.14 4.62 -8.42
C ALA A 49 0.15 4.05 -9.85
N GLN A 50 0.35 2.73 -9.99
CA GLN A 50 0.35 2.07 -11.30
C GLN A 50 -1.00 2.20 -11.99
N ARG A 51 -2.11 2.02 -11.26
CA ARG A 51 -3.45 2.22 -11.83
C ARG A 51 -3.66 3.63 -12.37
N LEU A 52 -3.27 4.66 -11.62
CA LEU A 52 -3.38 6.05 -12.08
C LEU A 52 -2.53 6.32 -13.32
N ILE A 53 -1.34 5.72 -13.39
CA ILE A 53 -0.46 5.83 -14.55
C ILE A 53 -1.12 5.17 -15.78
N ASP A 54 -1.64 3.95 -15.61
CA ASP A 54 -2.27 3.18 -16.69
C ASP A 54 -3.56 3.86 -17.20
N ASP A 55 -4.35 4.42 -16.27
CA ASP A 55 -5.62 5.10 -16.58
C ASP A 55 -5.41 6.52 -17.16
N GLY A 56 -4.17 7.04 -17.12
CA GLY A 56 -3.85 8.41 -17.57
C GLY A 56 -4.30 9.51 -16.61
N ASP A 57 -4.64 9.14 -15.38
CA ASP A 57 -5.16 10.03 -14.34
C ASP A 57 -4.05 10.73 -13.54
N ALA A 58 -4.46 11.72 -12.73
CA ALA A 58 -3.57 12.42 -11.82
C ALA A 58 -4.21 12.63 -10.44
N GLN A 59 -3.58 12.12 -9.39
CA GLN A 59 -4.07 12.24 -8.01
C GLN A 59 -2.94 12.28 -6.97
N LEU A 60 -3.24 12.82 -5.78
CA LEU A 60 -2.37 12.70 -4.61
C LEU A 60 -2.57 11.35 -3.94
N VAL A 61 -1.51 10.54 -3.87
CA VAL A 61 -1.54 9.22 -3.26
C VAL A 61 -0.74 9.25 -1.94
N PRO A 62 -1.34 8.84 -0.82
CA PRO A 62 -0.63 8.75 0.45
C PRO A 62 0.36 7.58 0.45
N LEU A 63 1.57 7.85 0.92
CA LEU A 63 2.59 6.86 1.23
C LEU A 63 2.88 6.89 2.73
N LEU A 64 2.57 5.81 3.43
CA LEU A 64 3.06 5.59 4.79
C LEU A 64 4.49 5.03 4.73
N HIS A 65 5.46 5.83 5.17
CA HIS A 65 6.88 5.49 5.23
C HIS A 65 7.42 5.62 6.66
N ARG A 66 8.70 5.27 6.86
CA ARG A 66 9.34 5.25 8.19
C ARG A 66 9.29 6.57 8.97
N GLU A 67 9.21 7.69 8.27
CA GLU A 67 9.26 9.03 8.88
C GLU A 67 7.86 9.66 9.02
N GLY A 68 6.80 8.98 8.55
CA GLY A 68 5.43 9.48 8.60
C GLY A 68 4.64 9.18 7.33
N VAL A 69 3.65 10.03 7.06
CA VAL A 69 2.84 9.96 5.84
C VAL A 69 3.24 11.11 4.93
N GLU A 70 3.45 10.80 3.65
CA GLU A 70 3.70 11.78 2.60
C GLU A 70 2.62 11.68 1.51
N LEU A 71 2.18 12.82 0.97
CA LEU A 71 1.25 12.86 -0.16
C LEU A 71 2.04 13.08 -1.45
N LEU A 72 2.06 12.06 -2.31
CA LEU A 72 2.82 12.09 -3.55
C LEU A 72 1.89 12.29 -4.74
N LEU A 73 2.14 13.33 -5.54
CA LEU A 73 1.43 13.53 -6.80
C LEU A 73 1.84 12.45 -7.80
N ILE A 74 0.88 11.64 -8.21
CA ILE A 74 1.03 10.66 -9.29
C ILE A 74 0.29 11.18 -10.52
N THR A 75 0.92 11.05 -11.66
CA THR A 75 0.43 11.39 -13.00
C THR A 75 0.88 10.30 -13.98
N ALA A 76 0.26 10.24 -15.16
CA ALA A 76 0.67 9.38 -16.26
C ALA A 76 2.18 9.46 -16.62
N THR A 77 2.83 10.60 -16.35
CA THR A 77 4.25 10.83 -16.67
C THR A 77 5.16 10.70 -15.45
N THR A 78 4.64 10.28 -14.30
CA THR A 78 5.42 10.17 -13.07
C THR A 78 6.47 9.05 -13.21
N PRO A 79 7.77 9.37 -13.12
CA PRO A 79 8.80 8.35 -13.11
C PRO A 79 8.77 7.62 -11.76
N LEU A 80 8.39 6.34 -11.79
CA LEU A 80 8.31 5.49 -10.60
C LEU A 80 9.45 4.47 -10.61
N SER A 81 10.22 4.42 -9.53
CA SER A 81 11.31 3.45 -9.37
C SER A 81 11.39 2.95 -7.94
N VAL A 82 11.59 1.64 -7.77
CA VAL A 82 11.62 0.96 -6.48
C VAL A 82 12.73 -0.07 -6.39
N HIS A 83 13.36 -0.13 -5.22
CA HIS A 83 14.40 -1.11 -4.91
C HIS A 83 14.26 -1.58 -3.46
N PHE A 84 14.80 -2.76 -3.15
CA PHE A 84 14.96 -3.14 -1.74
C PHE A 84 15.89 -2.15 -1.04
N ALA A 85 15.46 -1.64 0.11
CA ALA A 85 16.30 -0.78 0.90
C ALA A 85 17.40 -1.61 1.57
N SER A 86 18.63 -1.10 1.55
CA SER A 86 19.75 -1.72 2.27
C SER A 86 19.45 -1.75 3.78
N PRO A 87 19.82 -2.83 4.49
CA PRO A 87 19.80 -2.82 5.94
C PRO A 87 20.71 -1.69 6.44
N ARG A 88 20.21 -0.90 7.39
CA ARG A 88 21.04 0.06 8.15
C ARG A 88 21.76 -0.66 9.26
#